data_AF-A0A8J5QEM5-F1
#
_entry.id   AF-A0A8J5QEM5-F1
#
_cell.length_a   1.000
_cell.length_b   1.000
_cell.length_c   1.000
_cell.angle_alpha   90.00
_cell.angle_beta   90.00
_cell.angle_gamma   90.00
#
_symmetry.space_group_name_H-M   'P 1'
#
loop_
_entity.id
_entity.type
_entity.pdbx_description
1 polymer ?
#
loop_
_entity_poly.entity_id
_entity_poly.type
_entity_poly.pdbx_seq_one_letter_code
_entity_poly.pdbx_strand_id
1 'polypeptide(L)'
;MLKNIPAEYKSSAIRLLQFLVYTKRPLTLAEAIEVIATEIDQEPQGFDVDGRLSLKADVLRYCPSLVIIAKVTNYTETVEELHLAHFSVKEYLLEQAQFDLESASIVITRTCLTYLGDIENNCSTIRSDFPMARYAAKSWMDYAASAETSEEIVRITVSFLRNETTFQRWCRLYQADRAWDRTPGPPRAPRLYYACLGGLARAARDLAIEGADVNAQGDEYGNALQAASYNGNREVIQLLLDKGADVNTQGGKYGNALQAVSSKGNRDVVQLLLDKGADVNDA
;
A
#
# COMPACT_ATOMS: atom_id res chain seq x y z
N MET A 1 1.09 10.23 27.56
CA MET A 1 0.92 11.37 26.64
C MET A 1 -0.41 11.31 25.87
N LEU A 2 -0.86 10.14 25.43
CA LEU A 2 -2.14 9.98 24.69
C LEU A 2 -3.40 10.38 25.49
N LYS A 3 -3.35 10.35 26.82
CA LYS A 3 -4.48 10.76 27.71
C LYS A 3 -4.83 12.25 27.61
N ASN A 4 -3.94 13.07 27.06
CA ASN A 4 -4.16 14.51 26.91
C ASN A 4 -4.89 14.88 25.61
N ILE A 5 -5.14 13.90 24.74
CA ILE A 5 -5.91 14.10 23.51
C ILE A 5 -7.40 14.20 23.89
N PRO A 6 -8.12 15.24 23.44
CA PRO A 6 -9.56 15.36 23.65
C PRO A 6 -10.30 14.11 23.15
N ALA A 7 -11.32 13.66 23.90
CA ALA A 7 -12.04 12.43 23.57
C ALA A 7 -12.67 12.46 22.17
N GLU A 8 -13.15 13.62 21.74
CA GLU A 8 -13.72 13.89 20.42
C GLU A 8 -12.73 13.72 19.25
N TYR A 9 -11.42 13.86 19.50
CA TYR A 9 -10.39 13.75 18.46
C TYR A 9 -9.58 12.46 18.57
N LYS A 10 -9.88 11.61 19.54
CA LYS A 10 -8.99 10.52 19.95
C LYS A 10 -8.75 9.50 18.85
N SER A 11 -9.79 9.08 18.12
CA SER A 11 -9.66 8.13 17.00
C SER A 11 -8.79 8.70 15.89
N SER A 12 -9.15 9.87 15.37
CA SER A 12 -8.43 10.53 14.27
C SER A 12 -6.98 10.88 14.65
N ALA A 13 -6.74 11.27 15.91
CA ALA A 13 -5.40 11.54 16.42
C ALA A 13 -4.55 10.28 16.53
N ILE A 14 -5.11 9.17 17.03
CA ILE A 14 -4.39 7.89 17.08
C ILE A 14 -4.05 7.42 15.66
N ARG A 15 -5.00 7.50 14.73
CA ARG A 15 -4.79 7.21 13.31
C ARG A 15 -3.65 8.05 12.74
N LEU A 16 -3.67 9.37 12.92
CA LEU A 16 -2.60 10.24 12.46
C LEU A 16 -1.23 9.87 13.07
N LEU A 17 -1.18 9.58 14.36
CA LEU A 17 0.05 9.20 15.03
C LEU A 17 0.58 7.84 14.50
N GLN A 18 -0.29 6.87 14.20
CA GLN A 18 0.12 5.59 13.60
C GLN A 18 0.77 5.81 12.23
N PHE A 19 0.21 6.71 11.42
CA PHE A 19 0.87 7.15 10.19
C PHE A 19 2.24 7.74 10.49
N LEU A 20 2.35 8.75 11.36
CA LEU A 20 3.63 9.42 11.65
C LEU A 20 4.72 8.50 12.22
N VAL A 21 4.34 7.41 12.90
CA VAL A 21 5.28 6.40 13.41
C VAL A 21 5.87 5.55 12.28
N TYR A 22 5.05 5.15 11.30
CA TYR A 22 5.40 4.13 10.30
C TYR A 22 5.59 4.64 8.87
N THR A 23 5.20 5.89 8.55
CA THR A 23 5.37 6.43 7.20
C THR A 23 6.86 6.42 6.79
N LYS A 24 7.14 5.89 5.60
CA LYS A 24 8.49 5.84 5.01
C LYS A 24 9.11 7.22 4.75
N ARG A 25 8.29 8.26 4.73
CA ARG A 25 8.68 9.67 4.67
C ARG A 25 7.77 10.50 5.57
N PRO A 26 8.19 11.71 5.98
CA PRO A 26 7.28 12.65 6.62
C PRO A 26 6.04 12.91 5.76
N LEU A 27 4.89 13.01 6.42
CA LEU A 27 3.66 13.46 5.77
C LEU A 27 3.71 14.98 5.62
N THR A 28 3.21 15.49 4.50
CA THR A 28 2.93 16.91 4.39
C THR A 28 1.74 17.26 5.29
N LEU A 29 1.62 18.51 5.71
CA LEU A 29 0.47 18.98 6.48
C LEU A 29 -0.85 18.72 5.75
N ALA A 30 -0.85 18.89 4.41
CA ALA A 30 -2.01 18.62 3.58
C ALA A 30 -2.41 17.14 3.57
N GLU A 31 -1.44 16.23 3.51
CA GLU A 31 -1.69 14.78 3.62
C GLU A 31 -2.19 14.39 5.02
N ALA A 32 -1.61 14.98 6.08
CA ALA A 32 -2.04 14.73 7.44
C ALA A 32 -3.50 15.15 7.69
N ILE A 33 -3.93 16.28 7.10
CA ILE A 33 -5.33 16.72 7.15
C ILE A 33 -6.25 15.69 6.50
N GLU A 34 -5.84 15.10 5.38
CA GLU A 34 -6.65 14.10 4.70
C GLU A 34 -6.72 12.78 5.47
N VAL A 35 -5.64 12.37 6.15
CA VAL A 35 -5.67 11.25 7.10
C VAL A 35 -6.69 11.49 8.23
N ILE A 36 -6.77 12.72 8.76
CA ILE A 36 -7.76 13.09 9.79
C ILE A 36 -9.17 13.05 9.19
N ALA A 37 -9.37 13.60 7.99
CA ALA A 37 -10.67 13.70 7.32
C ALA A 37 -11.22 12.36 6.78
N THR A 38 -10.41 11.31 6.69
CA THR A 38 -10.87 9.97 6.29
C THR A 38 -11.32 9.16 7.51
N GLU A 39 -12.63 9.13 7.79
CA GLU A 39 -13.20 8.33 8.88
C GLU A 39 -13.28 6.84 8.52
N ILE A 40 -12.79 5.99 9.42
CA ILE A 40 -12.76 4.52 9.27
C ILE A 40 -13.26 3.77 10.51
N ASP A 41 -13.43 4.46 11.64
CA ASP A 41 -13.74 3.87 12.94
C ASP A 41 -15.24 4.01 13.28
N GLN A 42 -15.89 5.08 12.80
CA GLN A 42 -17.30 5.40 13.10
C GLN A 42 -18.11 5.60 11.81
N GLU A 43 -19.41 5.28 11.88
CA GLU A 43 -20.34 5.55 10.77
C GLU A 43 -20.84 7.01 10.80
N PRO A 44 -20.95 7.70 9.65
CA PRO A 44 -20.65 7.20 8.31
C PRO A 44 -19.14 7.11 8.04
N GLN A 45 -18.67 5.94 7.60
CA GLN A 45 -17.31 5.79 7.12
C GLN A 45 -17.13 6.52 5.80
N GLY A 46 -15.95 7.10 5.61
CA GLY A 46 -15.58 7.70 4.35
C GLY A 46 -14.72 8.95 4.48
N PHE A 47 -14.37 9.50 3.34
CA PHE A 47 -13.54 10.69 3.25
C PHE A 47 -14.38 11.95 3.09
N ASP A 48 -14.32 12.81 4.13
CA ASP A 48 -14.99 14.11 4.11
C ASP A 48 -14.17 15.15 3.34
N VAL A 49 -14.61 15.44 2.12
CA VAL A 49 -13.98 16.44 1.24
C VAL A 49 -14.10 17.85 1.81
N ASP A 50 -15.26 18.21 2.36
CA ASP A 50 -15.58 19.56 2.83
C ASP A 50 -14.93 19.83 4.20
N GLY A 51 -14.81 18.80 5.03
CA GLY A 51 -14.15 18.85 6.34
C GLY A 51 -12.66 19.19 6.30
N ARG A 52 -11.98 19.09 5.16
CA ARG A 52 -10.55 19.45 5.05
C ARG A 52 -10.27 20.93 5.33
N LEU A 53 -11.22 21.81 5.01
CA LEU A 53 -11.03 23.26 5.09
C LEU A 53 -11.02 23.76 6.54
N SER A 54 -11.81 23.15 7.42
CA SER A 54 -11.85 23.49 8.84
C SER A 54 -10.61 22.98 9.59
N LEU A 55 -9.96 21.94 9.11
CA LEU A 55 -8.82 21.29 9.77
C LEU A 55 -7.48 22.03 9.61
N LYS A 56 -7.31 22.86 8.58
CA LYS A 56 -6.04 23.56 8.28
C LYS A 56 -5.49 24.40 9.44
N ALA A 57 -6.36 24.94 10.29
CA ALA A 57 -5.96 25.75 11.45
C ALA A 57 -5.75 24.92 12.73
N ASP A 58 -6.24 23.68 12.78
CA ASP A 58 -6.50 22.96 14.03
C ASP A 58 -5.78 21.60 14.14
N VAL A 59 -4.94 21.19 13.18
CA VAL A 59 -4.21 19.90 13.24
C VAL A 59 -3.44 19.72 14.56
N LEU A 60 -2.86 20.78 15.12
CA LEU A 60 -2.16 20.72 16.41
C LEU A 60 -3.08 20.43 17.61
N ARG A 61 -4.38 20.69 17.50
CA ARG A 61 -5.37 20.39 18.54
C ARG A 61 -5.68 18.90 18.62
N TYR A 62 -5.53 18.17 17.51
CA TYR A 62 -5.67 16.71 17.48
C TYR A 62 -4.53 16.02 18.25
N CYS A 63 -3.32 16.55 18.16
CA CYS A 63 -2.12 15.97 18.77
C CYS A 63 -1.32 16.99 19.60
N PRO A 64 -1.86 17.53 20.70
CA PRO A 64 -1.20 18.59 21.46
C PRO A 64 0.16 18.14 22.00
N SER A 65 1.21 18.90 21.69
CA SER A 65 2.60 18.64 22.11
C SER A 65 3.22 17.32 21.62
N LEU A 66 2.51 16.56 20.78
CA LEU A 66 3.00 15.30 20.21
C LEU A 66 3.56 15.47 18.81
N VAL A 67 3.11 16.51 18.09
CA VAL A 67 3.51 16.80 16.72
C VAL A 67 3.96 18.25 16.59
N ILE A 68 4.80 18.50 15.59
CA ILE A 68 5.26 19.83 15.17
C ILE A 68 5.10 19.98 13.67
N ILE A 69 4.88 21.21 13.22
CA ILE A 69 4.88 21.56 11.80
C ILE A 69 6.26 22.13 11.47
N ALA A 70 7.00 21.43 10.62
CA ALA A 70 8.30 21.85 10.13
C ALA A 70 8.17 22.42 8.71
N LYS A 71 8.76 23.59 8.46
CA LYS A 71 8.88 24.15 7.10
C LYS A 71 10.17 23.62 6.48
N VAL A 72 10.03 22.78 5.47
CA VAL A 72 11.15 22.16 4.77
C VAL A 72 11.24 22.78 3.37
N THR A 73 12.35 23.46 3.10
CA THR A 73 12.64 24.04 1.78
C THR A 73 13.50 23.08 0.98
N ASN A 74 12.93 22.52 -0.09
CA ASN A 74 13.67 21.77 -1.09
C ASN A 74 14.15 22.71 -2.21
N TYR A 75 14.87 22.18 -3.20
CA TYR A 75 15.43 22.97 -4.31
C TYR A 75 14.41 23.80 -5.10
N THR A 76 13.13 23.46 -5.05
CA THR A 76 12.08 24.11 -5.86
C THR A 76 10.97 24.76 -5.02
N GLU A 77 10.66 24.24 -3.83
CA GLU A 77 9.46 24.62 -3.07
C GLU A 77 9.67 24.48 -1.56
N THR A 78 8.94 25.29 -0.79
CA THR A 78 8.83 25.14 0.67
C THR A 78 7.54 24.40 1.00
N VAL A 79 7.65 23.27 1.67
CA VAL A 79 6.52 22.42 2.04
C VAL A 79 6.44 22.36 3.57
N GLU A 80 5.22 22.42 4.08
CA GLU A 80 4.94 22.20 5.50
C GLU A 80 4.79 20.69 5.72
N GLU A 81 5.68 20.12 6.54
CA GLU A 81 5.68 18.72 6.94
C GLU A 81 5.25 18.57 8.39
N LEU A 82 4.50 17.51 8.69
CA LEU A 82 4.09 17.17 10.04
C LEU A 82 5.02 16.10 10.60
N HIS A 83 5.72 16.41 11.69
CA HIS A 83 6.67 15.52 12.35
C HIS A 83 6.22 15.23 13.79
N LEU A 84 6.69 14.12 14.35
CA LEU A 84 6.61 13.92 15.80
C LEU A 84 7.49 14.96 16.49
N ALA A 85 7.00 15.51 17.61
CA ALA A 85 7.66 16.62 18.29
C ALA A 85 9.06 16.26 18.82
N HIS A 86 9.29 14.99 19.17
CA HIS A 86 10.58 14.52 19.65
C HIS A 86 10.74 13.01 19.40
N PHE A 87 11.98 12.52 19.29
CA PHE A 87 12.27 11.09 19.13
C PHE A 87 11.66 10.23 20.24
N SER A 88 11.68 10.72 21.49
CA SER A 88 11.08 10.03 22.64
C SER A 88 9.56 9.86 22.53
N VAL A 89 8.88 10.69 21.72
CA VAL A 89 7.45 10.50 21.44
C VAL A 89 7.27 9.20 20.67
N LYS A 90 8.11 8.96 19.65
CA LYS A 90 8.06 7.73 18.86
C LYS A 90 8.28 6.50 19.74
N GLU A 91 9.30 6.52 20.61
CA GLU A 91 9.58 5.43 21.55
C GLU A 91 8.39 5.15 22.46
N TYR A 92 7.83 6.19 23.08
CA TYR A 92 6.66 6.06 23.94
C TYR A 92 5.44 5.48 23.20
N LEU A 93 5.21 5.89 21.95
CA LEU A 93 4.11 5.36 21.14
C LEU A 93 4.30 3.88 20.84
N LEU A 94 5.52 3.46 20.48
CA LEU A 94 5.84 2.05 20.19
C LEU A 94 5.66 1.11 21.39
N GLU A 95 5.67 1.63 22.62
CA GLU A 95 5.36 0.84 23.83
C GLU A 95 3.86 0.55 24.00
N GLN A 96 2.99 1.21 23.24
CA GLN A 96 1.55 1.04 23.33
C GLN A 96 1.06 -0.01 22.33
N ALA A 97 0.19 -0.93 22.77
CA ALA A 97 -0.31 -2.02 21.93
C ALA A 97 -0.91 -1.54 20.60
N GLN A 98 -1.67 -0.46 20.60
CA GLN A 98 -2.30 0.08 19.38
C GLN A 98 -1.31 0.66 18.34
N PHE A 99 -0.01 0.73 18.63
CA PHE A 99 1.03 1.21 17.72
C PHE A 99 2.02 0.10 17.34
N ASP A 100 1.69 -1.17 17.58
CA ASP A 100 2.43 -2.24 16.94
C ASP A 100 2.28 -2.18 15.40
N LEU A 101 3.21 -2.81 14.68
CA LEU A 101 3.26 -2.72 13.23
C LEU A 101 2.00 -3.28 12.56
N GLU A 102 1.42 -4.34 13.08
CA GLU A 102 0.22 -4.98 12.53
C GLU A 102 -0.99 -4.06 12.72
N SER A 103 -1.22 -3.58 13.95
CA SER A 103 -2.32 -2.63 14.26
C SER A 103 -2.23 -1.35 13.44
N ALA A 104 -1.03 -0.76 13.33
CA ALA A 104 -0.82 0.43 12.51
C ALA A 104 -1.01 0.13 11.01
N SER A 105 -0.56 -1.04 10.54
CA SER A 105 -0.71 -1.44 9.14
C SER A 105 -2.17 -1.65 8.76
N ILE A 106 -2.99 -2.22 9.66
CA ILE A 106 -4.44 -2.33 9.48
C ILE A 106 -5.06 -0.94 9.28
N VAL A 107 -4.77 -0.01 10.19
CA VAL A 107 -5.31 1.35 10.13
C VAL A 107 -4.86 2.07 8.87
N ILE A 108 -3.56 2.08 8.57
CA ILE A 108 -3.02 2.77 7.39
C ILE A 108 -3.63 2.20 6.10
N THR A 109 -3.76 0.87 6.01
CA THR A 109 -4.36 0.21 4.84
C THR A 109 -5.82 0.61 4.69
N ARG A 110 -6.63 0.53 5.76
CA ARG A 110 -8.04 0.95 5.75
C ARG A 110 -8.18 2.39 5.30
N THR A 111 -7.45 3.31 5.93
CA THR A 111 -7.49 4.73 5.58
C THR A 111 -7.13 4.96 4.11
N CYS A 112 -6.05 4.34 3.62
CA CYS A 112 -5.64 4.51 2.22
C CYS A 112 -6.68 3.97 1.24
N LEU A 113 -7.27 2.80 1.52
CA LEU A 113 -8.24 2.17 0.63
C LEU A 113 -9.60 2.89 0.65
N THR A 114 -10.09 3.29 1.83
CA THR A 114 -11.30 4.12 1.97
C THR A 114 -11.13 5.43 1.22
N TYR A 115 -10.03 6.14 1.47
CA TYR A 115 -9.71 7.38 0.77
C TYR A 115 -9.69 7.18 -0.74
N LEU A 116 -8.96 6.18 -1.26
CA LEU A 116 -8.87 5.93 -2.70
C LEU A 116 -10.20 5.49 -3.33
N GLY A 117 -11.08 4.88 -2.54
CA GLY A 117 -12.43 4.51 -2.93
C GLY A 117 -13.33 5.72 -3.14
N ASP A 118 -13.29 6.67 -2.21
CA ASP A 118 -14.21 7.80 -2.13
C ASP A 118 -13.82 8.99 -3.02
N ILE A 119 -12.55 9.11 -3.39
CA ILE A 119 -12.12 10.22 -4.25
C ILE A 119 -12.70 10.08 -5.68
N GLU A 120 -13.67 10.91 -6.01
CA GLU A 120 -14.27 10.97 -7.33
C GLU A 120 -13.68 12.13 -8.13
N ASN A 121 -12.99 11.85 -9.24
CA ASN A 121 -12.61 12.82 -10.28
C ASN A 121 -11.70 12.19 -11.35
N ASN A 122 -11.31 12.97 -12.37
CA ASN A 122 -10.27 12.56 -13.32
C ASN A 122 -8.88 12.54 -12.63
N CYS A 123 -7.94 11.72 -13.12
CA CYS A 123 -6.66 11.55 -12.43
C CYS A 123 -5.77 12.80 -12.42
N SER A 124 -5.92 13.71 -13.39
CA SER A 124 -5.19 14.98 -13.40
C SER A 124 -5.65 15.91 -12.28
N THR A 125 -6.95 16.01 -12.04
CA THR A 125 -7.52 16.82 -10.94
C THR A 125 -7.36 16.13 -9.60
N ILE A 126 -7.38 14.79 -9.55
CA ILE A 126 -7.08 14.07 -8.31
C ILE A 126 -5.70 14.48 -7.77
N ARG A 127 -4.67 14.54 -8.62
CA ARG A 127 -3.31 14.85 -8.14
C ARG A 127 -3.15 16.26 -7.58
N SER A 128 -3.93 17.23 -8.08
CA SER A 128 -3.90 18.60 -7.56
C SER A 128 -4.78 18.76 -6.33
N ASP A 129 -5.96 18.14 -6.34
CA ASP A 129 -7.03 18.44 -5.39
C ASP A 129 -7.00 17.49 -4.17
N PHE A 130 -6.22 16.41 -4.25
CA PHE A 130 -6.17 15.33 -3.26
C PHE A 130 -4.71 14.95 -2.93
N PRO A 131 -4.02 15.75 -2.08
CA PRO A 131 -2.62 15.57 -1.69
C PRO A 131 -2.22 14.14 -1.28
N MET A 132 -3.06 13.42 -0.54
CA MET A 132 -2.79 12.06 -0.06
C MET A 132 -2.95 10.98 -1.14
N ALA A 133 -3.58 11.27 -2.28
CA ALA A 133 -3.87 10.27 -3.31
C ALA A 133 -2.63 9.52 -3.81
N ARG A 134 -1.53 10.24 -4.07
CA ARG A 134 -0.28 9.60 -4.51
C ARG A 134 0.40 8.81 -3.38
N TYR A 135 0.36 9.33 -2.15
CA TYR A 135 0.89 8.62 -0.99
C TYR A 135 0.14 7.30 -0.75
N ALA A 136 -1.20 7.37 -0.70
CA ALA A 136 -2.08 6.25 -0.47
C ALA A 136 -1.86 5.19 -1.56
N ALA A 137 -1.92 5.59 -2.83
CA ALA A 137 -1.73 4.70 -3.98
C ALA A 137 -0.37 3.97 -3.97
N LYS A 138 0.68 4.63 -3.49
CA LYS A 138 2.03 4.06 -3.39
C LYS A 138 2.20 3.10 -2.22
N SER A 139 1.60 3.40 -1.08
CA SER A 139 2.01 2.80 0.19
C SER A 139 1.07 1.69 0.68
N TRP A 140 -0.19 1.68 0.25
CA TRP A 140 -1.21 0.80 0.84
C TRP A 140 -0.85 -0.69 0.74
N MET A 141 -0.23 -1.16 -0.36
CA MET A 141 0.10 -2.57 -0.53
C MET A 141 1.13 -3.07 0.46
N ASP A 142 2.13 -2.24 0.81
CA ASP A 142 3.17 -2.61 1.77
C ASP A 142 2.58 -2.85 3.17
N TYR A 143 1.63 -2.02 3.57
CA TYR A 143 0.94 -2.16 4.85
C TYR A 143 -0.11 -3.27 4.80
N ALA A 144 -0.81 -3.45 3.67
CA ALA A 144 -1.75 -4.55 3.50
C ALA A 144 -1.05 -5.91 3.62
N ALA A 145 0.14 -6.05 3.02
CA ALA A 145 0.99 -7.24 3.16
C ALA A 145 1.42 -7.48 4.62
N SER A 146 1.69 -6.40 5.37
CA SER A 146 2.05 -6.47 6.80
C SER A 146 0.85 -6.77 7.72
N ALA A 147 -0.38 -6.72 7.20
CA ALA A 147 -1.63 -6.90 7.95
C ALA A 147 -2.50 -8.05 7.41
N GLU A 148 -1.92 -9.01 6.69
CA GLU A 148 -2.66 -10.13 6.06
C GLU A 148 -3.30 -11.13 7.03
N THR A 149 -2.89 -11.11 8.29
CA THR A 149 -3.52 -11.83 9.40
C THR A 149 -4.98 -11.39 9.59
N SER A 150 -5.29 -10.11 9.34
CA SER A 150 -6.64 -9.56 9.44
C SER A 150 -7.50 -9.97 8.24
N GLU A 151 -8.57 -10.74 8.51
CA GLU A 151 -9.56 -11.08 7.47
C GLU A 151 -10.21 -9.85 6.85
N GLU A 152 -10.42 -8.80 7.65
CA GLU A 152 -11.01 -7.56 7.17
C GLU A 152 -10.12 -6.91 6.12
N ILE A 153 -8.81 -6.80 6.38
CA ILE A 153 -7.83 -6.22 5.45
C ILE A 153 -7.80 -6.99 4.13
N VAL A 154 -7.82 -8.32 4.20
CA VAL A 154 -7.86 -9.17 3.02
C VAL A 154 -9.13 -8.90 2.22
N ARG A 155 -10.30 -8.86 2.87
CA ARG A 155 -11.60 -8.61 2.21
C ARG A 155 -11.64 -7.24 1.54
N ILE A 156 -11.22 -6.17 2.21
CA ILE A 156 -11.23 -4.82 1.61
C ILE A 156 -10.21 -4.71 0.48
N THR A 157 -9.05 -5.35 0.60
CA THR A 157 -8.00 -5.37 -0.44
C THR A 157 -8.51 -6.08 -1.69
N VAL A 158 -9.11 -7.25 -1.52
CA VAL A 158 -9.69 -8.03 -2.62
C VAL A 158 -10.85 -7.26 -3.27
N SER A 159 -11.74 -6.66 -2.47
CA SER A 159 -12.83 -5.81 -2.98
C SER A 159 -12.29 -4.64 -3.81
N PHE A 160 -11.27 -3.94 -3.31
CA PHE A 160 -10.64 -2.82 -3.98
C PHE A 160 -9.99 -3.22 -5.31
N LEU A 161 -9.28 -4.36 -5.35
CA LEU A 161 -8.66 -4.88 -6.57
C LEU A 161 -9.71 -5.35 -7.58
N ARG A 162 -10.83 -5.92 -7.13
CA ARG A 162 -11.91 -6.39 -8.03
C ARG A 162 -12.65 -5.24 -8.68
N ASN A 163 -12.94 -4.20 -7.93
CA ASN A 163 -13.69 -3.06 -8.44
C ASN A 163 -12.91 -2.36 -9.57
N GLU A 164 -13.50 -2.31 -10.76
CA GLU A 164 -12.88 -1.77 -11.96
C GLU A 164 -12.55 -0.28 -11.83
N THR A 165 -13.43 0.51 -11.21
CA THR A 165 -13.22 1.96 -11.12
C THR A 165 -12.08 2.29 -10.17
N THR A 166 -12.03 1.65 -9.00
CA THR A 166 -10.96 1.84 -8.01
C THR A 166 -9.63 1.30 -8.51
N PHE A 167 -9.62 0.14 -9.17
CA PHE A 167 -8.41 -0.45 -9.76
C PHE A 167 -7.82 0.44 -10.87
N GLN A 168 -8.66 0.92 -11.80
CA GLN A 168 -8.24 1.85 -12.85
C GLN A 168 -7.71 3.16 -12.27
N ARG A 169 -8.41 3.72 -11.27
CA ARG A 169 -8.00 4.96 -10.59
C ARG A 169 -6.66 4.79 -9.90
N TRP A 170 -6.49 3.70 -9.16
CA TRP A 170 -5.23 3.36 -8.49
C TRP A 170 -4.08 3.28 -9.49
N CYS A 171 -4.21 2.49 -10.56
CA CYS A 171 -3.15 2.36 -11.56
C CYS A 171 -2.81 3.68 -12.26
N ARG A 172 -3.77 4.60 -12.44
CA ARG A 172 -3.49 5.94 -13.02
C ARG A 172 -2.84 6.90 -12.02
N LEU A 173 -2.98 6.66 -10.72
CA LEU A 173 -2.27 7.42 -9.68
C LEU A 173 -0.86 6.90 -9.48
N TYR A 174 -0.69 5.58 -9.50
CA TYR A 174 0.58 4.90 -9.27
C TYR A 174 0.57 3.48 -9.88
N GLN A 175 1.64 3.14 -10.61
CA GLN A 175 1.92 1.77 -11.04
C GLN A 175 3.14 1.26 -10.28
N ALA A 176 2.95 0.19 -9.50
CA ALA A 176 3.96 -0.30 -8.56
C ALA A 176 5.22 -0.82 -9.24
N ASP A 177 5.09 -1.33 -10.46
CA ASP A 177 6.19 -1.74 -11.30
C ASP A 177 6.99 -0.55 -11.83
N ARG A 178 6.34 0.54 -12.28
CA ARG A 178 6.99 1.74 -12.82
C ARG A 178 6.97 2.93 -11.86
N ALA A 179 7.62 2.79 -10.71
CA ALA A 179 7.58 3.83 -9.67
C ALA A 179 8.15 5.21 -10.10
N TRP A 180 8.94 5.27 -11.17
CA TRP A 180 9.48 6.51 -11.74
C TRP A 180 8.50 7.22 -12.69
N ASP A 181 7.45 6.55 -13.18
CA ASP A 181 6.49 7.16 -14.08
C ASP A 181 5.65 8.22 -13.32
N ARG A 182 5.75 9.46 -13.79
CA ARG A 182 5.01 10.58 -13.19
C ARG A 182 3.56 10.60 -13.69
N THR A 183 3.26 9.99 -14.82
CA THR A 183 1.92 9.97 -15.44
C THR A 183 1.57 8.54 -15.87
N PRO A 184 1.34 7.63 -14.91
CA PRO A 184 0.98 6.27 -15.26
C PRO A 184 -0.34 6.24 -16.05
N GLY A 185 -0.37 5.40 -17.07
CA GLY A 185 -1.54 5.20 -17.93
C GLY A 185 -2.61 4.27 -17.31
N PRO A 186 -3.51 3.71 -18.13
CA PRO A 186 -4.39 2.64 -17.66
C PRO A 186 -3.59 1.43 -17.14
N PRO A 187 -4.19 0.54 -16.33
CA PRO A 187 -3.57 -0.71 -15.90
C PRO A 187 -3.05 -1.49 -17.10
N ARG A 188 -1.77 -1.85 -17.05
CA ARG A 188 -1.08 -2.58 -18.13
C ARG A 188 -0.91 -4.07 -17.83
N ALA A 189 -1.26 -4.46 -16.61
CA ALA A 189 -1.08 -5.80 -16.08
C ALA A 189 -2.34 -6.27 -15.32
N PRO A 190 -2.56 -7.59 -15.21
CA PRO A 190 -3.69 -8.15 -14.48
C PRO A 190 -3.65 -7.86 -12.98
N ARG A 191 -4.82 -7.91 -12.33
CA ARG A 191 -4.96 -7.76 -10.85
C ARG A 191 -4.12 -8.78 -10.08
N LEU A 192 -4.09 -10.03 -10.56
CA LEU A 192 -3.31 -11.10 -9.95
C LEU A 192 -1.81 -10.78 -9.96
N TYR A 193 -1.30 -10.20 -11.06
CA TYR A 193 0.09 -9.76 -11.13
C TYR A 193 0.41 -8.72 -10.05
N TYR A 194 -0.43 -7.68 -9.90
CA TYR A 194 -0.22 -6.66 -8.88
C TYR A 194 -0.33 -7.20 -7.46
N ALA A 195 -1.26 -8.12 -7.19
CA ALA A 195 -1.36 -8.78 -5.89
C ALA A 195 -0.07 -9.57 -5.58
N CYS A 196 0.46 -10.30 -6.57
CA CYS A 196 1.72 -11.02 -6.43
C CYS A 196 2.91 -10.08 -6.23
N LEU A 197 2.96 -8.94 -6.95
CA LEU A 197 4.01 -7.93 -6.86
C LEU A 197 3.98 -7.17 -5.53
N GLY A 198 2.80 -6.90 -4.99
CA GLY A 198 2.61 -6.27 -3.68
C GLY A 198 2.81 -7.22 -2.50
N GLY A 199 3.06 -8.51 -2.77
CA GLY A 199 3.22 -9.53 -1.73
C GLY A 199 1.91 -9.92 -1.04
N LEU A 200 0.76 -9.54 -1.61
CA LEU A 200 -0.59 -9.73 -1.05
C LEU A 200 -1.04 -11.19 -1.19
N ALA A 201 -0.49 -12.09 -0.37
CA ALA A 201 -0.59 -13.53 -0.51
C ALA A 201 -2.03 -13.99 -0.56
N ARG A 202 -2.83 -13.62 0.44
CA ARG A 202 -4.24 -14.02 0.52
C ARG A 202 -5.06 -13.46 -0.63
N ALA A 203 -4.85 -12.20 -1.02
CA ALA A 203 -5.55 -11.61 -2.15
C ALA A 203 -5.17 -12.28 -3.48
N ALA A 204 -3.89 -12.60 -3.68
CA ALA A 204 -3.42 -13.33 -4.85
C ALA A 204 -4.04 -14.74 -4.90
N ARG A 205 -4.14 -15.43 -3.75
CA ARG A 205 -4.82 -16.72 -3.66
C ARG A 205 -6.28 -16.63 -4.07
N ASP A 206 -7.03 -15.68 -3.51
CA ASP A 206 -8.45 -15.51 -3.81
C ASP A 206 -8.67 -15.23 -5.32
N LEU A 207 -7.89 -14.32 -5.90
CA LEU A 207 -7.96 -14.00 -7.32
C LEU A 207 -7.61 -15.20 -8.22
N ALA A 208 -6.60 -16.00 -7.87
CA ALA A 208 -6.22 -17.20 -8.62
C ALA A 208 -7.26 -18.33 -8.51
N ILE A 209 -7.92 -18.47 -7.35
CA ILE A 209 -8.99 -19.45 -7.17
C ILE A 209 -10.22 -19.09 -8.01
N GLU A 210 -10.52 -17.80 -8.14
CA GLU A 210 -11.64 -17.26 -8.92
C GLU A 210 -11.43 -17.27 -10.44
N GLY A 211 -10.31 -17.84 -10.92
CA GLY A 211 -10.07 -18.03 -12.35
C GLY A 211 -9.39 -16.84 -13.04
N ALA A 212 -8.68 -15.98 -12.28
CA ALA A 212 -7.73 -15.08 -12.91
C ALA A 212 -6.72 -15.88 -13.75
N ASP A 213 -6.44 -15.41 -14.95
CA ASP A 213 -5.45 -16.03 -15.84
C ASP A 213 -4.06 -15.93 -15.20
N VAL A 214 -3.52 -17.08 -14.77
CA VAL A 214 -2.22 -17.19 -14.09
C VAL A 214 -1.04 -16.99 -15.04
N ASN A 215 -1.26 -17.14 -16.35
CA ASN A 215 -0.23 -16.99 -17.39
C ASN A 215 -0.31 -15.65 -18.12
N ALA A 216 -1.30 -14.81 -17.76
CA ALA A 216 -1.40 -13.48 -18.32
C ALA A 216 -0.12 -12.67 -18.05
N GLN A 217 0.43 -12.12 -19.13
CA GLN A 217 1.61 -11.28 -19.06
C GLN A 217 1.29 -10.00 -18.28
N GLY A 218 2.15 -9.66 -17.33
CA GLY A 218 2.16 -8.35 -16.70
C GLY A 218 3.00 -7.38 -17.51
N ASP A 219 3.71 -6.48 -16.82
CA ASP A 219 4.57 -5.46 -17.44
C ASP A 219 6.03 -5.71 -17.01
N GLU A 220 6.64 -4.83 -16.21
CA GLU A 220 8.08 -4.86 -15.98
C GLU A 220 8.58 -6.16 -15.33
N TYR A 221 7.82 -6.76 -14.42
CA TYR A 221 8.26 -7.97 -13.70
C TYR A 221 7.80 -9.26 -14.37
N GLY A 222 7.23 -9.19 -15.58
CA GLY A 222 6.74 -10.37 -16.32
C GLY A 222 5.35 -10.79 -15.84
N ASN A 223 5.10 -12.08 -15.67
CA ASN A 223 3.79 -12.61 -15.25
C ASN A 223 3.63 -12.68 -13.70
N ALA A 224 2.48 -13.18 -13.24
CA ALA A 224 2.18 -13.31 -11.80
C ALA A 224 3.18 -14.21 -11.05
N LEU A 225 3.65 -15.30 -11.68
CA LEU A 225 4.61 -16.23 -11.07
C LEU A 225 5.97 -15.55 -10.86
N GLN A 226 6.43 -14.76 -11.83
CA GLN A 226 7.68 -14.00 -11.72
C GLN A 226 7.59 -12.91 -10.66
N ALA A 227 6.46 -12.20 -10.58
CA ALA A 227 6.20 -11.21 -9.52
C ALA A 227 6.16 -11.85 -8.11
N ALA A 228 5.50 -13.00 -7.96
CA ALA A 228 5.47 -13.75 -6.70
C ALA A 228 6.86 -14.28 -6.32
N SER A 229 7.64 -14.73 -7.31
CA SER A 229 9.03 -15.20 -7.13
C SER A 229 9.96 -14.11 -6.64
N TYR A 230 9.80 -12.88 -7.15
CA TYR A 230 10.52 -11.71 -6.65
C TYR A 230 10.22 -11.42 -5.17
N ASN A 231 8.99 -11.64 -4.70
CA ASN A 231 8.65 -11.52 -3.28
C ASN A 231 8.99 -12.75 -2.44
N GLY A 232 9.38 -13.86 -3.07
CA GLY A 232 9.72 -15.11 -2.37
C GLY A 232 8.55 -15.78 -1.68
N ASN A 233 7.31 -15.48 -2.09
CA ASN A 233 6.12 -16.02 -1.44
C ASN A 233 5.84 -17.46 -1.89
N ARG A 234 6.43 -18.43 -1.18
CA ARG A 234 6.35 -19.86 -1.50
C ARG A 234 4.91 -20.36 -1.69
N GLU A 235 3.98 -19.95 -0.83
CA GLU A 235 2.60 -20.42 -0.89
C GLU A 235 1.88 -19.95 -2.16
N VAL A 236 2.07 -18.68 -2.54
CA VAL A 236 1.50 -18.13 -3.77
C VAL A 236 2.12 -18.80 -4.99
N ILE A 237 3.44 -18.98 -5.00
CA ILE A 237 4.16 -19.65 -6.08
C ILE A 237 3.65 -21.08 -6.29
N GLN A 238 3.53 -21.84 -5.20
CA GLN A 238 2.97 -23.19 -5.23
C GLN A 238 1.55 -23.19 -5.83
N LEU A 239 0.67 -22.29 -5.36
CA LEU A 239 -0.69 -22.20 -5.88
C LEU A 239 -0.73 -21.86 -7.38
N LEU A 240 0.07 -20.89 -7.82
CA LEU A 240 0.13 -20.51 -9.24
C LEU A 240 0.57 -21.68 -10.11
N LEU A 241 1.59 -22.44 -9.68
CA LEU A 241 2.07 -23.63 -10.39
C LEU A 241 1.01 -24.74 -10.41
N ASP A 242 0.31 -24.98 -9.30
CA ASP A 242 -0.78 -25.96 -9.23
C ASP A 242 -1.98 -25.55 -10.10
N LYS A 243 -2.15 -24.24 -10.37
CA LYS A 243 -3.12 -23.69 -11.32
C LYS A 243 -2.61 -23.68 -12.77
N GLY A 244 -1.44 -24.22 -13.05
CA GLY A 244 -0.89 -24.35 -14.39
C GLY A 244 -0.11 -23.12 -14.89
N ALA A 245 0.44 -22.32 -13.98
CA ALA A 245 1.40 -21.30 -14.36
C ALA A 245 2.62 -21.95 -15.03
N ASP A 246 3.02 -21.45 -16.20
CA ASP A 246 4.20 -21.91 -16.90
C ASP A 246 5.47 -21.42 -16.18
N VAL A 247 6.21 -22.38 -15.63
CA VAL A 247 7.41 -22.15 -14.83
C VAL A 247 8.56 -21.54 -15.63
N ASN A 248 8.60 -21.78 -16.95
CA ASN A 248 9.66 -21.37 -17.86
C ASN A 248 9.28 -20.17 -18.73
N THR A 249 8.16 -19.51 -18.43
CA THR A 249 7.78 -18.28 -19.14
C THR A 249 8.91 -17.27 -19.06
N GLN A 250 9.36 -16.84 -20.24
CA GLN A 250 10.38 -15.81 -20.40
C GLN A 250 9.74 -14.43 -20.52
N GLY A 251 10.37 -13.42 -19.93
CA GLY A 251 9.92 -12.04 -19.96
C GLY A 251 10.23 -11.28 -18.68
N GLY A 252 9.87 -10.00 -18.67
CA GLY A 252 10.10 -9.14 -17.52
C GLY A 252 11.58 -8.90 -17.21
N LYS A 253 11.80 -8.16 -16.12
CA LYS A 253 13.09 -7.60 -15.69
C LYS A 253 14.14 -8.65 -15.37
N TYR A 254 13.69 -9.79 -14.86
CA TYR A 254 14.54 -10.86 -14.39
C TYR A 254 14.61 -12.05 -15.35
N GLY A 255 14.03 -11.98 -16.55
CA GLY A 255 14.05 -13.07 -17.52
C GLY A 255 13.02 -14.17 -17.23
N ASN A 256 13.10 -14.86 -16.09
CA ASN A 256 12.15 -15.92 -15.72
C ASN A 256 11.92 -16.00 -14.20
N ALA A 257 11.05 -16.92 -13.75
CA ALA A 257 10.70 -17.05 -12.33
C ALA A 257 11.90 -17.52 -11.47
N LEU A 258 12.72 -18.43 -12.01
CA LEU A 258 13.91 -18.98 -11.34
C LEU A 258 14.99 -17.90 -11.13
N GLN A 259 15.23 -17.07 -12.13
CA GLN A 259 16.15 -15.93 -12.05
C GLN A 259 15.63 -14.86 -11.08
N ALA A 260 14.32 -14.56 -11.10
CA ALA A 260 13.70 -13.61 -10.18
C ALA A 260 13.92 -14.01 -8.71
N VAL A 261 13.66 -15.27 -8.35
CA VAL A 261 13.89 -15.76 -6.98
C VAL A 261 15.38 -15.87 -6.63
N SER A 262 16.23 -16.25 -7.59
CA SER A 262 17.67 -16.37 -7.38
C SER A 262 18.29 -15.04 -6.99
N SER A 263 17.78 -13.93 -7.54
CA SER A 263 18.19 -12.57 -7.16
C SER A 263 17.95 -12.23 -5.68
N LYS A 264 17.01 -12.94 -5.02
CA LYS A 264 16.66 -12.77 -3.60
C LYS A 264 17.34 -13.78 -2.69
N GLY A 265 18.00 -14.80 -3.24
CA GLY A 265 18.69 -15.84 -2.46
C GLY A 265 17.79 -16.81 -1.71
N ASN A 266 16.51 -16.93 -2.08
CA ASN A 266 15.56 -17.82 -1.40
C ASN A 266 15.66 -19.26 -1.93
N ARG A 267 16.51 -20.07 -1.27
CA ARG A 267 16.81 -21.46 -1.66
C ARG A 267 15.58 -22.37 -1.68
N ASP A 268 14.66 -22.18 -0.74
CA ASP A 268 13.49 -23.04 -0.60
C ASP A 268 12.54 -22.89 -1.79
N VAL A 269 12.40 -21.66 -2.29
CA VAL A 269 11.58 -21.36 -3.48
C VAL A 269 12.32 -21.73 -4.76
N VAL A 270 13.65 -21.57 -4.82
CA VAL A 270 14.45 -22.10 -5.94
C VAL A 270 14.22 -23.59 -6.10
N GLN A 271 14.32 -24.36 -5.01
CA GLN A 271 14.10 -25.81 -5.06
C GLN A 271 12.67 -26.14 -5.53
N LEU A 272 11.66 -25.41 -5.04
CA LEU A 272 10.28 -25.60 -5.49
C LEU A 272 10.12 -25.40 -7.01
N LEU A 273 10.72 -24.35 -7.58
CA LEU A 273 10.65 -24.10 -9.02
C LEU A 273 11.37 -25.21 -9.81
N LEU A 274 12.53 -25.67 -9.35
CA LEU A 274 13.26 -26.78 -9.97
C LEU A 274 12.47 -28.09 -9.93
N ASP A 275 11.85 -28.41 -8.79
CA ASP A 275 11.00 -29.59 -8.63
C ASP A 275 9.76 -29.53 -9.56
N LYS A 276 9.34 -28.32 -9.93
CA LYS A 276 8.25 -28.04 -10.87
C LYS A 276 8.71 -27.89 -12.32
N GLY A 277 9.99 -28.18 -12.62
CA GLY A 277 10.52 -28.25 -13.98
C GLY A 277 11.10 -26.94 -14.52
N ALA A 278 11.51 -26.01 -13.66
CA ALA A 278 12.24 -24.83 -14.09
C ALA A 278 13.58 -25.19 -14.75
N ASP A 279 13.85 -24.66 -15.94
CA ASP A 279 15.13 -24.85 -16.62
C ASP A 279 16.19 -23.89 -16.06
N VAL A 280 17.32 -24.45 -15.66
CA VAL A 280 18.48 -23.69 -15.15
C VAL A 280 19.25 -23.02 -16.30
N ASN A 281 19.11 -23.53 -17.52
CA ASN A 281 19.87 -23.09 -18.69
C ASN A 281 19.17 -21.99 -19.50
N ASP A 282 17.89 -21.72 -19.24
CA ASP A 282 17.13 -20.63 -19.86
C ASP A 282 17.47 -19.27 -19.22
N ALA A 283 18.76 -19.04 -18.97
CA ALA A 283 19.30 -17.88 -18.28
C ALA A 283 19.86 -16.80 -19.20
#